data_AF-A0A7C5WM04-F1
#
_entry.id   AF-A0A7C5WM04-F1
#
_cell.length_a   1.000
_cell.length_b   1.000
_cell.length_c   1.000
_cell.angle_alpha   90.00
_cell.angle_beta   90.00
_cell.angle_gamma   90.00
#
_symmetry.space_group_name_H-M   'P 1'
#
loop_
_entity.id
_entity.type
_entity.pdbx_description
1 polymer ?
#
loop_
_entity_poly.entity_id
_entity_poly.type
_entity_poly.pdbx_seq_one_letter_code
_entity_poly.pdbx_strand_id
1 'polypeptide(L)'
;MMNLARSTTVTLIAVLVAFLPRPGNAEVSVGPNAAAPGLLLAGGEDPFVWPTFDIVRFHVDPSLILNATGAANGDKGPAFAMDPVTGAPVVVWAWWDGSDYEIALSEWTDGAWSPWQILTDNAVDDLDPAITIDPAGTRRVSWWRAGQSPQVWLLERFASQDGWSPEERVTQIVEDGSRPGVVAVSGLVRVAYQREGQNLREIVVSTREGAWQPEILASTAYLGPAGDGDIDVVAHQQQATIWVDWITADGLLAYRVYDPQTDTWSATETQPYEWNTAAGETEYWARETARTLIRRRVTP
;
A
#
# COMPACT_ATOMS: atom_id res chain seq x y z
N MET A 1 42.86 -12.65 36.52
CA MET A 1 41.49 -12.95 36.03
C MET A 1 40.67 -11.69 36.16
N MET A 2 40.42 -11.00 35.05
CA MET A 2 39.57 -9.81 35.03
C MET A 2 38.89 -9.76 33.66
N ASN A 3 37.62 -10.14 33.65
CA ASN A 3 36.71 -9.99 32.53
C ASN A 3 36.34 -8.51 32.43
N LEU A 4 36.53 -7.89 31.26
CA LEU A 4 35.80 -6.68 30.90
C LEU A 4 35.07 -6.90 29.56
N ALA A 5 33.79 -6.58 29.62
CA ALA A 5 32.77 -6.79 28.63
C ALA A 5 33.04 -6.04 27.32
N ARG A 6 32.72 -6.68 26.19
CA ARG A 6 32.61 -6.01 24.90
C ARG A 6 31.32 -5.20 24.86
N SER A 7 31.46 -3.87 24.91
CA SER A 7 30.41 -2.93 24.51
C SER A 7 30.18 -3.09 23.00
N THR A 8 28.94 -3.39 22.59
CA THR A 8 28.57 -3.42 21.17
C THR A 8 27.95 -2.07 20.85
N THR A 9 28.76 -1.17 20.28
CA THR A 9 28.29 0.12 19.78
C THR A 9 27.54 -0.12 18.47
N VAL A 10 26.22 0.10 18.46
CA VAL A 10 25.44 0.20 17.22
C VAL A 10 25.72 1.59 16.64
N THR A 11 26.50 1.66 15.56
CA THR A 11 26.73 2.90 14.82
C THR A 11 25.58 3.10 13.85
N LEU A 12 24.71 4.07 14.16
CA LEU A 12 23.78 4.64 13.19
C LEU A 12 24.61 5.49 12.21
N ILE A 13 24.77 5.05 10.97
CA ILE A 13 25.39 5.88 9.92
C ILE A 13 24.27 6.75 9.35
N ALA A 14 24.15 7.99 9.84
CA ALA A 14 23.42 9.04 9.17
C ALA A 14 24.32 9.60 8.04
N VAL A 15 23.98 9.29 6.79
CA VAL A 15 24.63 9.93 5.64
C VAL A 15 23.89 11.24 5.36
N LEU A 16 24.55 12.37 5.65
CA LEU A 16 24.11 13.70 5.26
C LEU A 16 24.42 13.89 3.76
N VAL A 17 23.42 13.91 2.90
CA VAL A 17 23.58 14.26 1.47
C VAL A 17 23.09 15.70 1.27
N ALA A 18 23.98 16.55 0.77
CA ALA A 18 23.72 17.96 0.52
C ALA A 18 23.03 18.22 -0.83
N PHE A 19 22.08 19.16 -0.78
CA PHE A 19 21.36 19.92 -1.82
C PHE A 19 21.79 19.78 -3.30
N LEU A 20 20.95 19.09 -4.08
CA LEU A 20 20.56 19.44 -5.45
C LEU A 20 19.04 19.29 -5.55
N PRO A 21 18.29 20.21 -6.17
CA PRO A 21 16.84 20.04 -6.34
C PRO A 21 16.60 18.86 -7.30
N ARG A 22 15.77 17.89 -6.90
CA ARG A 22 15.39 16.75 -7.74
C ARG A 22 13.88 16.50 -7.62
N PRO A 23 13.15 16.37 -8.74
CA PRO A 23 11.74 15.98 -8.72
C PRO A 23 11.57 14.51 -8.28
N GLY A 24 10.36 14.16 -7.82
CA GLY A 24 10.05 12.94 -7.06
C GLY A 24 9.75 11.67 -7.87
N ASN A 25 10.36 10.53 -7.48
CA ASN A 25 10.46 9.28 -8.28
C ASN A 25 10.41 8.00 -7.40
N ALA A 26 9.88 6.84 -7.82
CA ALA A 26 9.80 5.58 -7.01
C ALA A 26 10.45 4.32 -7.65
N GLU A 27 11.48 3.70 -7.03
CA GLU A 27 12.09 2.40 -7.42
C GLU A 27 11.69 1.26 -6.47
N VAL A 28 11.49 0.05 -7.00
CA VAL A 28 11.41 -1.21 -6.21
C VAL A 28 12.67 -2.05 -6.44
N SER A 29 13.49 -2.21 -5.40
CA SER A 29 14.63 -3.12 -5.43
C SER A 29 14.78 -3.93 -4.15
N VAL A 30 15.56 -5.01 -4.20
CA VAL A 30 15.92 -5.80 -3.02
C VAL A 30 17.36 -5.50 -2.62
N GLY A 31 17.59 -5.32 -1.31
CA GLY A 31 18.93 -5.09 -0.79
C GLY A 31 19.87 -6.27 -1.06
N PRO A 32 21.18 -6.02 -1.25
CA PRO A 32 22.16 -7.04 -1.67
C PRO A 32 22.43 -8.13 -0.62
N ASN A 33 21.77 -8.12 0.54
CA ASN A 33 22.02 -9.04 1.63
C ASN A 33 20.99 -10.19 1.59
N ALA A 34 21.37 -11.32 0.97
CA ALA A 34 20.50 -12.46 0.67
C ALA A 34 19.89 -13.18 1.89
N ALA A 35 20.38 -12.92 3.12
CA ALA A 35 19.90 -13.57 4.34
C ALA A 35 18.58 -12.98 4.88
N ALA A 36 18.20 -11.78 4.43
CA ALA A 36 16.92 -11.13 4.70
C ALA A 36 16.71 -10.07 3.60
N PRO A 37 16.02 -10.40 2.49
CA PRO A 37 15.83 -9.47 1.39
C PRO A 37 15.00 -8.27 1.87
N GLY A 38 15.68 -7.18 2.22
CA GLY A 38 15.01 -5.93 2.56
C GLY A 38 14.49 -5.29 1.28
N LEU A 39 13.20 -4.96 1.24
CA LEU A 39 12.64 -4.14 0.18
C LEU A 39 13.18 -2.72 0.32
N LEU A 40 13.77 -2.22 -0.75
CA LEU A 40 14.23 -0.85 -0.90
C LEU A 40 13.27 -0.14 -1.84
N LEU A 41 12.45 0.73 -1.25
CA LEU A 41 11.68 1.72 -1.96
C LEU A 41 12.47 3.02 -1.96
N ALA A 42 12.89 3.51 -3.13
CA ALA A 42 13.49 4.83 -3.26
C ALA A 42 12.46 5.76 -3.90
N GLY A 43 11.73 6.51 -3.06
CA GLY A 43 10.73 7.53 -3.37
C GLY A 43 11.30 8.96 -3.26
N GLY A 44 11.10 9.82 -4.24
CA GLY A 44 11.46 11.25 -4.21
C GLY A 44 10.27 12.19 -3.96
N GLU A 45 10.55 13.49 -3.86
CA GLU A 45 9.81 14.48 -3.08
C GLU A 45 8.54 15.15 -3.69
N ASP A 46 7.76 14.47 -4.53
CA ASP A 46 6.52 15.06 -5.09
C ASP A 46 5.28 14.21 -4.73
N PRO A 47 4.32 14.71 -3.93
CA PRO A 47 3.21 13.93 -3.36
C PRO A 47 1.99 13.71 -4.28
N PHE A 48 2.00 14.14 -5.55
CA PHE A 48 0.76 14.22 -6.36
C PHE A 48 0.55 13.14 -7.44
N VAL A 49 1.49 12.23 -7.68
CA VAL A 49 1.33 11.15 -8.68
C VAL A 49 1.92 9.87 -8.12
N TRP A 50 1.32 9.38 -7.04
CA TRP A 50 1.84 8.24 -6.30
C TRP A 50 1.00 6.96 -6.46
N PRO A 51 1.67 5.81 -6.56
CA PRO A 51 3.01 5.65 -7.11
C PRO A 51 2.94 5.58 -8.65
N THR A 52 4.04 5.88 -9.33
CA THR A 52 4.34 5.38 -10.69
C THR A 52 5.75 4.78 -10.58
N PHE A 53 6.08 3.73 -11.32
CA PHE A 53 7.48 3.24 -11.33
C PHE A 53 8.41 4.33 -11.84
N ASP A 54 9.64 4.42 -11.36
CA ASP A 54 10.74 5.17 -11.98
C ASP A 54 12.14 4.67 -11.55
N ILE A 55 13.20 5.07 -12.28
CA ILE A 55 14.59 4.61 -12.14
C ILE A 55 15.29 5.38 -11.02
N VAL A 56 15.73 4.74 -9.92
CA VAL A 56 16.28 5.50 -8.80
C VAL A 56 17.51 4.90 -8.11
N ARG A 57 18.43 4.21 -8.78
CA ARG A 57 19.86 4.11 -8.36
C ARG A 57 20.79 3.86 -9.53
N PHE A 58 21.65 4.84 -9.81
CA PHE A 58 22.90 4.55 -10.50
C PHE A 58 23.74 3.69 -9.54
N HIS A 59 24.25 2.54 -10.02
CA HIS A 59 25.09 1.57 -9.29
C HIS A 59 24.40 0.49 -8.44
N VAL A 60 23.11 0.22 -8.64
CA VAL A 60 22.50 -1.06 -8.21
C VAL A 60 22.66 -2.10 -9.31
N ASP A 61 22.92 -3.35 -8.92
CA ASP A 61 22.90 -4.47 -9.86
C ASP A 61 21.48 -4.56 -10.48
N PRO A 62 21.33 -4.43 -11.81
CA PRO A 62 20.02 -4.43 -12.46
C PRO A 62 19.18 -5.68 -12.16
N SER A 63 19.79 -6.80 -11.78
CA SER A 63 19.06 -8.01 -11.36
C SER A 63 18.24 -7.84 -10.08
N LEU A 64 18.54 -6.81 -9.28
CA LEU A 64 17.84 -6.49 -8.04
C LEU A 64 16.64 -5.55 -8.27
N ILE A 65 16.51 -4.98 -9.46
CA ILE A 65 15.52 -3.95 -9.79
C ILE A 65 14.33 -4.59 -10.48
N LEU A 66 13.12 -4.36 -9.96
CA LEU A 66 11.89 -4.74 -10.63
C LEU A 66 11.44 -3.63 -11.58
N ASN A 67 11.01 -4.03 -12.78
CA ASN A 67 10.32 -3.14 -13.73
C ASN A 67 11.04 -1.79 -13.96
N ALA A 68 12.34 -1.84 -14.27
CA ALA A 68 13.19 -0.66 -14.44
C ALA A 68 12.72 0.32 -15.54
N THR A 69 11.83 -0.10 -16.44
CA THR A 69 11.26 0.73 -17.50
C THR A 69 9.81 1.14 -17.24
N GLY A 70 9.22 0.77 -16.09
CA GLY A 70 7.80 1.00 -15.80
C GLY A 70 7.37 2.46 -15.96
N ALA A 71 8.19 3.41 -15.49
CA ALA A 71 8.01 4.85 -15.72
C ALA A 71 7.79 5.18 -17.19
N ALA A 72 8.72 4.74 -18.03
CA ALA A 72 8.74 5.04 -19.45
C ALA A 72 7.57 4.36 -20.18
N ASN A 73 7.10 3.24 -19.64
CA ASN A 73 5.92 2.52 -20.13
C ASN A 73 4.60 3.18 -19.69
N GLY A 74 4.63 4.01 -18.64
CA GLY A 74 3.44 4.66 -18.09
C GLY A 74 2.82 3.91 -16.89
N ASP A 75 3.44 2.83 -16.43
CA ASP A 75 2.97 1.99 -15.33
C ASP A 75 2.70 2.83 -14.07
N LYS A 76 1.58 2.52 -13.39
CA LYS A 76 1.29 3.06 -12.07
C LYS A 76 1.99 2.26 -10.99
N GLY A 77 1.73 2.71 -9.79
CA GLY A 77 2.59 2.47 -8.68
C GLY A 77 2.49 1.08 -8.10
N PRO A 78 3.56 0.62 -7.44
CA PRO A 78 3.52 -0.65 -6.80
C PRO A 78 2.93 -0.57 -5.40
N ALA A 79 2.17 -1.59 -5.03
CA ALA A 79 2.00 -2.01 -3.66
C ALA A 79 2.79 -3.30 -3.41
N PHE A 80 3.10 -3.59 -2.15
CA PHE A 80 3.89 -4.76 -1.81
C PHE A 80 3.46 -5.35 -0.48
N ALA A 81 3.77 -6.64 -0.31
CA ALA A 81 3.69 -7.33 0.95
C ALA A 81 4.91 -8.23 1.13
N MET A 82 5.30 -8.44 2.38
CA MET A 82 6.36 -9.39 2.71
C MET A 82 5.72 -10.75 2.98
N ASP A 83 6.20 -11.79 2.31
CA ASP A 83 5.80 -13.16 2.62
C ASP A 83 6.20 -13.48 4.07
N PRO A 84 5.25 -13.86 4.94
CA PRO A 84 5.52 -14.02 6.37
C PRO A 84 6.35 -15.26 6.71
N VAL A 85 6.55 -16.17 5.75
CA VAL A 85 7.33 -17.41 5.93
C VAL A 85 8.76 -17.22 5.46
N THR A 86 8.93 -16.66 4.27
CA THR A 86 10.23 -16.51 3.60
C THR A 86 10.87 -15.15 3.81
N GLY A 87 10.08 -14.14 4.17
CA GLY A 87 10.51 -12.74 4.20
C GLY A 87 10.77 -12.17 2.82
N ALA A 88 10.34 -12.83 1.74
CA ALA A 88 10.50 -12.33 0.38
C ALA A 88 9.40 -11.32 0.02
N PRO A 89 9.72 -10.20 -0.65
CA PRO A 89 8.70 -9.28 -1.13
C PRO A 89 7.91 -9.84 -2.31
N VAL A 90 6.61 -9.56 -2.32
CA VAL A 90 5.71 -9.71 -3.46
C VAL A 90 5.20 -8.31 -3.81
N VAL A 91 5.23 -7.98 -5.09
CA VAL A 91 4.91 -6.64 -5.60
C VAL A 91 3.79 -6.74 -6.63
N VAL A 92 2.81 -5.86 -6.53
CA VAL A 92 1.72 -5.69 -7.49
C VAL A 92 1.68 -4.26 -8.00
N TRP A 93 1.25 -4.04 -9.23
CA TRP A 93 1.13 -2.69 -9.81
C TRP A 93 0.16 -2.63 -10.98
N ALA A 94 -0.26 -1.42 -11.36
CA ALA A 94 -0.99 -1.22 -12.60
C ALA A 94 -0.01 -1.07 -13.78
N TRP A 95 0.06 -2.07 -14.63
CA TRP A 95 0.88 -2.15 -15.82
C TRP A 95 0.15 -1.60 -17.03
N TRP A 96 0.79 -0.72 -17.79
CA TRP A 96 0.23 -0.18 -19.03
C TRP A 96 0.50 -1.13 -20.20
N ASP A 97 -0.56 -1.66 -20.80
CA ASP A 97 -0.45 -2.64 -21.89
C ASP A 97 -0.36 -1.99 -23.29
N GLY A 98 -0.55 -0.67 -23.36
CA GLY A 98 -0.65 0.10 -24.61
C GLY A 98 -2.04 0.68 -24.88
N SER A 99 -3.07 0.22 -24.16
CA SER A 99 -4.48 0.57 -24.30
C SER A 99 -5.10 0.97 -22.96
N ASP A 100 -4.89 0.16 -21.93
CA ASP A 100 -5.42 0.31 -20.58
C ASP A 100 -4.46 -0.24 -19.52
N TYR A 101 -4.80 -0.04 -18.25
CA TYR A 101 -4.02 -0.56 -17.13
C TYR A 101 -4.53 -1.92 -16.66
N GLU A 102 -3.61 -2.86 -16.46
CA GLU A 102 -3.88 -4.18 -15.91
C GLU A 102 -3.04 -4.45 -14.66
N ILE A 103 -3.52 -5.28 -13.74
CA ILE A 103 -2.78 -5.59 -12.52
C ILE A 103 -1.71 -6.63 -12.82
N ALA A 104 -0.45 -6.26 -12.67
CA ALA A 104 0.69 -7.15 -12.75
C ALA A 104 1.22 -7.52 -11.36
N LEU A 105 1.89 -8.66 -11.25
CA LEU A 105 2.52 -9.16 -10.02
C LEU A 105 3.90 -9.75 -10.31
N SER A 106 4.86 -9.52 -9.42
CA SER A 106 6.16 -10.21 -9.42
C SER A 106 6.57 -10.59 -7.99
N GLU A 107 7.23 -11.73 -7.86
CA GLU A 107 7.68 -12.28 -6.59
C GLU A 107 9.20 -12.32 -6.56
N TRP A 108 9.80 -11.99 -5.41
CA TRP A 108 11.21 -12.24 -5.21
C TRP A 108 11.44 -13.69 -4.80
N THR A 109 12.07 -14.48 -5.67
CA THR A 109 12.39 -15.89 -5.39
C THR A 109 13.79 -16.21 -5.85
N ASP A 110 14.50 -17.03 -5.07
CA ASP A 110 15.83 -17.53 -5.42
C ASP A 110 16.86 -16.45 -5.81
N GLY A 111 16.73 -15.25 -5.24
CA GLY A 111 17.65 -14.13 -5.47
C GLY A 111 17.38 -13.31 -6.74
N ALA A 112 16.20 -13.45 -7.35
CA ALA A 112 15.76 -12.63 -8.48
C ALA A 112 14.25 -12.35 -8.42
N TRP A 113 13.81 -11.33 -9.15
CA TRP A 113 12.39 -11.14 -9.44
C TRP A 113 11.90 -12.19 -10.44
N SER A 114 10.73 -12.78 -10.18
CA SER A 114 10.07 -13.64 -11.14
C SER A 114 9.67 -12.84 -12.40
N PRO A 115 9.56 -13.49 -13.58
CA PRO A 115 8.78 -12.92 -14.66
C PRO A 115 7.42 -12.49 -14.10
N TRP A 116 6.97 -11.29 -14.47
CA TRP A 116 5.70 -10.81 -13.94
C TRP A 116 4.53 -11.57 -14.54
N GLN A 117 3.50 -11.75 -13.73
CA GLN A 117 2.23 -12.34 -14.12
C GLN A 117 1.19 -11.21 -14.24
N ILE A 118 0.42 -11.22 -15.32
CA ILE A 118 -0.77 -10.38 -15.45
C ILE A 118 -1.94 -11.08 -14.73
N LEU A 119 -2.63 -10.34 -13.86
CA LEU A 119 -3.72 -10.83 -13.01
C LEU A 119 -5.11 -10.48 -13.57
N THR A 120 -5.22 -9.41 -14.35
CA THR A 120 -6.46 -8.91 -14.96
C THR A 120 -6.24 -8.71 -16.46
N ASP A 121 -7.29 -8.85 -17.26
CA ASP A 121 -7.24 -8.67 -18.73
C ASP A 121 -8.64 -8.29 -19.21
N ASN A 122 -8.88 -7.00 -19.41
CA ASN A 122 -10.16 -6.45 -19.80
C ASN A 122 -10.02 -5.24 -20.74
N ALA A 123 -10.90 -4.25 -20.64
CA ALA A 123 -10.90 -3.09 -21.54
C ALA A 123 -11.13 -1.79 -20.77
N VAL A 124 -10.79 -1.80 -19.48
CA VAL A 124 -11.03 -0.74 -18.51
C VAL A 124 -9.86 -0.73 -17.55
N ASP A 125 -9.34 0.45 -17.28
CA ASP A 125 -8.21 0.62 -16.37
C ASP A 125 -8.48 -0.01 -15.00
N ASP A 126 -7.64 -0.98 -14.63
CA ASP A 126 -7.52 -1.54 -13.29
C ASP A 126 -6.37 -0.84 -12.56
N LEU A 127 -6.68 -0.16 -11.46
CA LEU A 127 -5.82 0.84 -10.83
C LEU A 127 -5.67 0.62 -9.31
N ASP A 128 -4.63 1.25 -8.77
CA ASP A 128 -4.26 1.29 -7.35
C ASP A 128 -4.38 -0.06 -6.65
N PRO A 129 -3.62 -1.08 -7.08
CA PRO A 129 -3.67 -2.36 -6.44
C PRO A 129 -3.09 -2.28 -5.03
N ALA A 130 -3.64 -3.06 -4.11
CA ALA A 130 -3.11 -3.34 -2.79
C ALA A 130 -2.97 -4.85 -2.60
N ILE A 131 -2.01 -5.27 -1.78
CA ILE A 131 -1.74 -6.67 -1.52
C ILE A 131 -1.55 -6.93 -0.03
N THR A 132 -2.07 -8.07 0.45
CA THR A 132 -1.74 -8.65 1.74
C THR A 132 -1.43 -10.14 1.61
N ILE A 133 -0.59 -10.64 2.51
CA ILE A 133 -0.25 -12.07 2.61
C ILE A 133 -0.50 -12.49 4.05
N ASP A 134 -1.45 -13.41 4.24
CA ASP A 134 -1.76 -13.92 5.57
C ASP A 134 -0.69 -14.92 6.06
N PRO A 135 -0.66 -15.26 7.37
CA PRO A 135 0.32 -16.21 7.90
C PRO A 135 0.29 -17.62 7.28
N ALA A 136 -0.80 -17.98 6.59
CA ALA A 136 -0.87 -19.24 5.86
C ALA A 136 -0.24 -19.14 4.46
N GLY A 137 0.15 -17.96 4.01
CA GLY A 137 0.70 -17.67 2.69
C GLY A 137 -0.37 -17.36 1.63
N THR A 138 -1.63 -17.16 2.04
CA THR A 138 -2.69 -16.75 1.11
C THR A 138 -2.46 -15.30 0.73
N ARG A 139 -2.29 -15.06 -0.57
CA ARG A 139 -2.12 -13.73 -1.14
C ARG A 139 -3.48 -13.20 -1.54
N ARG A 140 -3.72 -11.93 -1.27
CA ARG A 140 -4.96 -11.25 -1.65
C ARG A 140 -4.60 -9.94 -2.29
N VAL A 141 -5.11 -9.71 -3.50
CA VAL A 141 -4.87 -8.51 -4.28
C VAL A 141 -6.20 -7.83 -4.51
N SER A 142 -6.33 -6.58 -4.07
CA SER A 142 -7.49 -5.74 -4.37
C SER A 142 -7.09 -4.59 -5.27
N TRP A 143 -7.99 -4.15 -6.14
CA TRP A 143 -7.79 -2.98 -7.02
C TRP A 143 -9.14 -2.35 -7.31
N TRP A 144 -9.16 -1.20 -7.99
CA TRP A 144 -10.41 -0.64 -8.50
C TRP A 144 -10.40 -0.53 -10.02
N ARG A 145 -11.56 -0.77 -10.62
CA ARG A 145 -11.78 -0.70 -12.07
C ARG A 145 -12.45 0.61 -12.43
N ALA A 146 -11.81 1.44 -13.25
CA ALA A 146 -12.20 2.83 -13.54
C ALA A 146 -13.32 2.97 -14.59
N GLY A 147 -14.33 2.09 -14.53
CA GLY A 147 -15.48 2.14 -15.43
C GLY A 147 -16.40 3.33 -15.16
N GLN A 148 -17.56 3.35 -15.85
CA GLN A 148 -18.59 4.39 -15.64
C GLN A 148 -19.08 4.49 -14.18
N SER A 149 -19.00 3.39 -13.46
CA SER A 149 -19.19 3.31 -12.01
C SER A 149 -17.97 2.56 -11.47
N PRO A 150 -17.01 3.27 -10.83
CA PRO A 150 -15.82 2.66 -10.24
C PRO A 150 -16.16 1.53 -9.28
N GLN A 151 -15.54 0.36 -9.41
CA GLN A 151 -15.82 -0.79 -8.54
C GLN A 151 -14.52 -1.35 -7.96
N VAL A 152 -14.59 -1.81 -6.71
CA VAL A 152 -13.46 -2.49 -6.06
C VAL A 152 -13.60 -4.00 -6.26
N TRP A 153 -12.47 -4.63 -6.57
CA TRP A 153 -12.37 -6.06 -6.84
C TRP A 153 -11.30 -6.72 -5.98
N LEU A 154 -11.36 -8.05 -5.89
CA LEU A 154 -10.43 -8.90 -5.14
C LEU A 154 -10.08 -10.16 -5.95
N LEU A 155 -8.81 -10.56 -5.87
CA LEU A 155 -8.30 -11.88 -6.25
C LEU A 155 -7.62 -12.53 -5.05
N GLU A 156 -7.73 -13.85 -4.96
CA GLU A 156 -7.04 -14.64 -3.93
C GLU A 156 -6.21 -15.75 -4.58
N ARG A 157 -4.99 -15.95 -4.06
CA ARG A 157 -4.19 -17.15 -4.33
C ARG A 157 -3.94 -17.85 -3.02
N PHE A 158 -4.68 -18.94 -2.80
CA PHE A 158 -4.54 -19.78 -1.62
C PHE A 158 -3.20 -20.51 -1.64
N ALA A 159 -2.51 -20.58 -0.51
CA ALA A 159 -1.22 -21.26 -0.41
C ALA A 159 -1.27 -22.76 -0.76
N SER A 160 -2.45 -23.37 -0.69
CA SER A 160 -2.68 -24.78 -1.00
C SER A 160 -3.09 -25.05 -2.45
N GLN A 161 -3.24 -24.01 -3.27
CA GLN A 161 -3.76 -24.11 -4.63
C GLN A 161 -2.85 -23.41 -5.63
N ASP A 162 -2.78 -23.98 -6.82
CA ASP A 162 -2.19 -23.31 -7.97
C ASP A 162 -3.24 -22.42 -8.64
N GLY A 163 -2.81 -21.21 -9.01
CA GLY A 163 -3.64 -20.23 -9.68
C GLY A 163 -4.38 -19.27 -8.75
N TRP A 164 -5.01 -18.28 -9.37
CA TRP A 164 -5.82 -17.27 -8.71
C TRP A 164 -7.31 -17.65 -8.77
N SER A 165 -8.07 -17.19 -7.79
CA SER A 165 -9.53 -17.22 -7.84
C SER A 165 -10.05 -16.43 -9.05
N PRO A 166 -11.33 -16.57 -9.43
CA PRO A 166 -11.99 -15.57 -10.24
C PRO A 166 -12.00 -14.21 -9.54
N GLU A 167 -12.11 -13.12 -10.32
CA GLU A 167 -12.31 -11.77 -9.79
C GLU A 167 -13.62 -11.72 -8.98
N GLU A 168 -13.54 -11.21 -7.76
CA GLU A 168 -14.69 -11.04 -6.87
C GLU A 168 -14.93 -9.54 -6.63
N ARG A 169 -16.13 -9.05 -6.93
CA ARG A 169 -16.49 -7.66 -6.65
C ARG A 169 -16.75 -7.47 -5.16
N VAL A 170 -16.08 -6.47 -4.58
CA VAL A 170 -16.15 -6.08 -3.16
C VAL A 170 -17.27 -5.06 -2.92
N THR A 171 -17.40 -4.09 -3.81
CA THR A 171 -18.45 -3.05 -3.77
C THR A 171 -19.82 -3.61 -4.13
N GLN A 172 -20.87 -2.96 -3.64
CA GLN A 172 -22.24 -3.26 -4.06
C GLN A 172 -22.50 -2.78 -5.51
N ILE A 173 -23.50 -3.34 -6.19
CA ILE A 173 -23.78 -3.07 -7.62
C ILE A 173 -23.98 -1.57 -7.94
N VAL A 174 -24.53 -0.81 -7.00
CA VAL A 174 -24.91 0.61 -7.18
C VAL A 174 -24.00 1.55 -6.41
N GLU A 175 -22.83 1.06 -6.01
CA GLU A 175 -21.88 1.74 -5.15
C GLU A 175 -20.59 2.00 -5.90
N ASP A 176 -20.15 3.25 -5.94
CA ASP A 176 -18.82 3.56 -6.44
C ASP A 176 -17.76 3.30 -5.36
N GLY A 177 -16.61 2.76 -5.76
CA GLY A 177 -15.47 2.55 -4.88
C GLY A 177 -14.14 2.65 -5.62
N SER A 178 -13.15 3.25 -4.95
CA SER A 178 -11.79 3.42 -5.47
C SER A 178 -10.74 3.34 -4.36
N ARG A 179 -9.47 3.20 -4.77
CA ARG A 179 -8.29 3.21 -3.89
C ARG A 179 -8.38 2.20 -2.73
N PRO A 180 -8.49 0.90 -3.03
CA PRO A 180 -8.69 -0.09 -1.99
C PRO A 180 -7.40 -0.42 -1.24
N GLY A 181 -7.53 -0.68 0.06
CA GLY A 181 -6.55 -1.39 0.87
C GLY A 181 -7.12 -2.71 1.38
N VAL A 182 -6.35 -3.80 1.34
CA VAL A 182 -6.80 -5.13 1.77
C VAL A 182 -6.01 -5.64 2.99
N VAL A 183 -6.73 -6.20 3.96
CA VAL A 183 -6.16 -6.85 5.16
C VAL A 183 -6.88 -8.16 5.45
N ALA A 184 -6.19 -9.10 6.09
CA ALA A 184 -6.74 -10.40 6.43
C ALA A 184 -6.25 -10.87 7.81
N VAL A 185 -7.16 -10.92 8.78
CA VAL A 185 -6.87 -11.37 10.16
C VAL A 185 -7.93 -12.37 10.60
N SER A 186 -7.48 -13.47 11.21
CA SER A 186 -8.35 -14.51 11.77
C SER A 186 -9.34 -15.11 10.76
N GLY A 187 -8.94 -15.18 9.48
CA GLY A 187 -9.77 -15.72 8.40
C GLY A 187 -10.81 -14.74 7.83
N LEU A 188 -10.95 -13.55 8.41
CA LEU A 188 -11.79 -12.48 7.87
C LEU A 188 -10.97 -11.62 6.92
N VAL A 189 -11.51 -11.40 5.73
CA VAL A 189 -10.97 -10.48 4.73
C VAL A 189 -11.71 -9.16 4.84
N ARG A 190 -10.96 -8.07 4.93
CA ARG A 190 -11.50 -6.70 4.94
C ARG A 190 -10.83 -5.88 3.85
N VAL A 191 -11.64 -5.12 3.14
CA VAL A 191 -11.18 -4.19 2.11
C VAL A 191 -11.70 -2.81 2.47
N ALA A 192 -10.79 -1.91 2.81
CA ALA A 192 -11.09 -0.49 2.98
C ALA A 192 -11.04 0.20 1.62
N TYR A 193 -11.94 1.15 1.34
CA TYR A 193 -11.91 1.92 0.11
C TYR A 193 -12.58 3.28 0.29
N GLN A 194 -12.26 4.18 -0.63
CA GLN A 194 -12.95 5.46 -0.76
C GLN A 194 -14.25 5.25 -1.55
N ARG A 195 -15.37 5.75 -1.03
CA ARG A 195 -16.63 5.87 -1.76
C ARG A 195 -16.97 7.32 -2.05
N GLU A 196 -17.37 7.58 -3.28
CA GLU A 196 -17.83 8.90 -3.70
C GLU A 196 -19.29 9.15 -3.30
N GLY A 197 -19.53 10.16 -2.46
CA GLY A 197 -20.85 10.73 -2.22
C GLY A 197 -21.04 12.08 -2.92
N GLN A 198 -22.25 12.63 -2.89
CA GLN A 198 -22.57 13.88 -3.59
C GLN A 198 -21.76 15.10 -3.12
N ASN A 199 -21.41 15.16 -1.82
CA ASN A 199 -20.64 16.27 -1.22
C ASN A 199 -19.56 15.80 -0.23
N LEU A 200 -19.48 14.50 -0.01
CA LEU A 200 -18.60 13.87 0.97
C LEU A 200 -17.84 12.73 0.31
N ARG A 201 -16.66 12.41 0.84
CA ARG A 201 -15.98 11.15 0.62
C ARG A 201 -16.22 10.28 1.86
N GLU A 202 -16.60 9.04 1.62
CA GLU A 202 -16.84 8.06 2.68
C GLU A 202 -15.70 7.07 2.73
N ILE A 203 -15.28 6.74 3.95
CA ILE A 203 -14.31 5.71 4.22
C ILE A 203 -15.11 4.47 4.54
N VAL A 204 -15.08 3.48 3.64
CA VAL A 204 -15.86 2.26 3.78
C VAL A 204 -14.92 1.10 4.04
N VAL A 205 -15.30 0.19 4.94
CA VAL A 205 -14.68 -1.13 5.03
C VAL A 205 -15.73 -2.18 4.72
N SER A 206 -15.47 -3.00 3.72
CA SER A 206 -16.29 -4.16 3.43
C SER A 206 -15.65 -5.42 4.01
N THR A 207 -16.41 -6.17 4.80
CA THR A 207 -15.96 -7.43 5.42
C THR A 207 -16.58 -8.63 4.71
N ARG A 208 -15.78 -9.65 4.42
CA ARG A 208 -16.26 -10.88 3.75
C ARG A 208 -16.73 -11.92 4.77
N GLU A 209 -18.05 -12.06 4.89
CA GLU A 209 -18.71 -13.11 5.69
C GLU A 209 -19.77 -13.83 4.84
N GLY A 210 -19.30 -14.62 3.87
CA GLY A 210 -20.14 -15.10 2.77
C GLY A 210 -20.31 -14.01 1.72
N ALA A 211 -21.21 -13.06 1.92
CA ALA A 211 -21.35 -11.87 1.09
C ALA A 211 -20.59 -10.69 1.71
N TRP A 212 -20.11 -9.78 0.86
CA TRP A 212 -19.47 -8.53 1.28
C TRP A 212 -20.44 -7.61 2.03
N GLN A 213 -20.08 -7.22 3.25
CA GLN A 213 -20.86 -6.33 4.11
C GLN A 213 -20.12 -5.00 4.30
N PRO A 214 -20.57 -3.91 3.64
CA PRO A 214 -19.94 -2.59 3.77
C PRO A 214 -20.35 -1.89 5.07
N GLU A 215 -19.38 -1.33 5.78
CA GLU A 215 -19.53 -0.46 6.94
C GLU A 215 -18.88 0.90 6.64
N ILE A 216 -19.62 1.99 6.85
CA ILE A 216 -19.06 3.35 6.75
C ILE A 216 -18.31 3.66 8.04
N LEU A 217 -16.99 3.79 7.96
CA LEU A 217 -16.16 4.14 9.11
C LEU A 217 -16.23 5.63 9.44
N ALA A 218 -16.25 6.47 8.41
CA ALA A 218 -16.28 7.93 8.53
C ALA A 218 -16.72 8.58 7.22
N SER A 219 -17.03 9.87 7.29
CA SER A 219 -17.23 10.73 6.12
C SER A 219 -16.43 12.01 6.31
N THR A 220 -15.81 12.50 5.23
CA THR A 220 -15.03 13.73 5.22
C THR A 220 -15.47 14.60 4.05
N ALA A 221 -15.38 15.92 4.22
CA ALA A 221 -15.75 16.86 3.15
C ALA A 221 -14.78 16.75 1.98
N TYR A 222 -15.31 16.87 0.76
CA TYR A 222 -14.50 16.91 -0.45
C TYR A 222 -13.69 18.22 -0.48
N LEU A 223 -12.37 18.12 -0.63
CA LEU A 223 -11.46 19.28 -0.59
C LEU A 223 -11.42 20.13 -1.88
N GLY A 224 -12.34 19.89 -2.83
CA GLY A 224 -12.38 20.63 -4.09
C GLY A 224 -11.22 20.24 -5.03
N PRO A 225 -11.22 20.75 -6.27
CA PRO A 225 -10.25 20.37 -7.32
C PRO A 225 -8.81 20.89 -7.11
N ALA A 226 -8.51 21.52 -5.96
CA ALA A 226 -7.16 21.99 -5.60
C ALA A 226 -6.35 20.92 -4.82
N GLY A 227 -7.03 19.90 -4.30
CA GLY A 227 -6.46 18.58 -4.02
C GLY A 227 -7.12 17.59 -4.98
N ASP A 228 -6.49 16.49 -5.32
CA ASP A 228 -7.03 15.45 -6.23
C ASP A 228 -8.29 14.71 -5.70
N GLY A 229 -8.90 15.21 -4.62
CA GLY A 229 -10.04 14.60 -3.96
C GLY A 229 -9.72 13.28 -3.27
N ASP A 230 -8.44 12.91 -3.18
CA ASP A 230 -7.96 11.75 -2.45
C ASP A 230 -7.92 12.02 -0.96
N ILE A 231 -8.45 11.05 -0.25
CA ILE A 231 -8.41 10.98 1.21
C ILE A 231 -7.51 9.84 1.67
N ASP A 232 -6.73 9.23 0.78
CA ASP A 232 -5.63 8.31 1.07
C ASP A 232 -6.05 7.22 2.07
N VAL A 233 -7.12 6.49 1.72
CA VAL A 233 -7.65 5.42 2.56
C VAL A 233 -6.68 4.25 2.55
N VAL A 234 -6.05 3.98 3.68
CA VAL A 234 -5.10 2.88 3.81
C VAL A 234 -5.54 1.91 4.89
N ALA A 235 -5.67 0.64 4.51
CA ALA A 235 -5.87 -0.45 5.45
C ALA A 235 -4.53 -1.01 5.90
N HIS A 236 -4.36 -1.16 7.20
CA HIS A 236 -3.13 -1.65 7.80
C HIS A 236 -3.38 -2.86 8.67
N GLN A 237 -2.37 -3.72 8.70
CA GLN A 237 -2.33 -4.91 9.53
C GLN A 237 -0.95 -5.07 10.16
N GLN A 238 -0.95 -5.32 11.47
CA GLN A 238 0.23 -5.79 12.16
C GLN A 238 -0.19 -6.81 13.22
N GLN A 239 0.31 -8.04 13.06
CA GLN A 239 -0.15 -9.19 13.86
C GLN A 239 -1.68 -9.34 13.74
N ALA A 240 -2.40 -9.29 14.87
CA ALA A 240 -3.85 -9.36 14.93
C ALA A 240 -4.53 -7.97 14.93
N THR A 241 -3.77 -6.88 14.97
CA THR A 241 -4.31 -5.53 14.96
C THR A 241 -4.55 -5.07 13.54
N ILE A 242 -5.76 -4.58 13.27
CA ILE A 242 -6.12 -3.88 12.04
C ILE A 242 -6.46 -2.44 12.39
N TRP A 243 -6.03 -1.51 11.56
CA TRP A 243 -6.53 -0.14 11.57
C TRP A 243 -6.68 0.38 10.15
N VAL A 244 -7.52 1.38 9.99
CA VAL A 244 -7.67 2.12 8.74
C VAL A 244 -7.37 3.58 9.04
N ASP A 245 -6.52 4.20 8.23
CA ASP A 245 -6.29 5.64 8.25
C ASP A 245 -6.66 6.31 6.93
N TRP A 246 -6.90 7.62 7.03
CA TRP A 246 -7.31 8.49 5.93
C TRP A 246 -6.98 9.95 6.25
N ILE A 247 -7.00 10.80 5.23
CA ILE A 247 -6.81 12.25 5.32
C ILE A 247 -8.16 12.94 5.45
N THR A 248 -8.29 13.79 6.46
CA THR A 248 -9.48 14.58 6.71
C THR A 248 -9.49 15.86 5.87
N ALA A 249 -10.66 16.53 5.81
CA ALA A 249 -10.80 17.80 5.11
C ALA A 249 -9.93 18.94 5.69
N ASP A 250 -9.51 18.84 6.94
CA ASP A 250 -8.56 19.76 7.58
C ASP A 250 -7.09 19.32 7.43
N GLY A 251 -6.82 18.28 6.63
CA GLY A 251 -5.47 17.81 6.33
C GLY A 251 -4.80 17.05 7.49
N LEU A 252 -5.59 16.47 8.39
CA LEU A 252 -5.09 15.62 9.47
C LEU A 252 -5.15 14.15 9.04
N LEU A 253 -4.25 13.32 9.59
CA LEU A 253 -4.36 11.88 9.48
C LEU A 253 -5.34 11.39 10.55
N ALA A 254 -6.49 10.85 10.16
CA ALA A 254 -7.46 10.23 11.05
C ALA A 254 -7.38 8.71 10.94
N TYR A 255 -7.73 8.00 12.01
CA TYR A 255 -7.72 6.54 12.01
C TYR A 255 -8.79 5.93 12.93
N ARG A 256 -9.14 4.68 12.66
CA ARG A 256 -9.91 3.80 13.54
C ARG A 256 -9.23 2.45 13.66
N VAL A 257 -9.26 1.88 14.85
CA VAL A 257 -8.68 0.57 15.17
C VAL A 257 -9.80 -0.44 15.32
N TYR A 258 -9.66 -1.61 14.72
CA TYR A 258 -10.62 -2.69 14.87
C TYR A 258 -10.32 -3.51 16.13
N ASP A 259 -11.34 -3.70 16.97
CA ASP A 259 -11.29 -4.58 18.14
C ASP A 259 -11.91 -5.95 17.80
N PRO A 260 -11.11 -7.02 17.67
CA PRO A 260 -11.62 -8.35 17.35
C PRO A 260 -12.40 -9.00 18.51
N GLN A 261 -12.34 -8.48 19.74
CA GLN A 261 -13.08 -9.04 20.87
C GLN A 261 -14.53 -8.60 20.87
N THR A 262 -14.79 -7.36 20.45
CA THR A 262 -16.13 -6.77 20.39
C THR A 262 -16.69 -6.73 18.98
N ASP A 263 -15.88 -7.03 17.96
CA ASP A 263 -16.21 -6.90 16.54
C ASP A 263 -16.67 -5.48 16.18
N THR A 264 -15.91 -4.49 16.65
CA THR A 264 -16.24 -3.08 16.44
C THR A 264 -15.00 -2.24 16.17
N TRP A 265 -15.18 -1.17 15.41
CA TRP A 265 -14.17 -0.13 15.25
C TRP A 265 -14.21 0.88 16.40
N SER A 266 -13.03 1.32 16.86
CA SER A 266 -12.84 2.38 17.86
C SER A 266 -13.53 3.69 17.45
N ALA A 267 -13.58 4.70 18.32
CA ALA A 267 -13.88 6.06 17.87
C ALA A 267 -12.78 6.56 16.91
N THR A 268 -13.12 7.51 16.04
CA THR A 268 -12.13 8.20 15.20
C THR A 268 -11.15 8.97 16.07
N GLU A 269 -9.87 8.69 15.90
CA GLU A 269 -8.78 9.44 16.47
C GLU A 269 -8.03 10.19 15.37
N THR A 270 -7.29 11.24 15.73
CA THR A 270 -6.45 11.99 14.79
C THR A 270 -5.00 12.00 15.24
N GLN A 271 -4.11 12.00 14.27
CA GLN A 271 -2.69 12.18 14.42
C GLN A 271 -2.29 13.37 13.53
N PRO A 272 -1.98 14.54 14.12
CA PRO A 272 -1.46 15.63 13.33
C PRO A 272 -0.11 15.25 12.74
N TYR A 273 0.14 15.77 11.55
CA TYR A 273 1.45 15.78 10.92
C TYR A 273 1.74 17.20 10.43
N GLU A 274 2.98 17.63 10.58
CA GLU A 274 3.46 18.88 10.02
C GLU A 274 4.50 18.55 8.96
N TRP A 275 4.48 19.28 7.86
CA TRP A 275 5.48 19.16 6.82
C TRP A 275 6.01 20.55 6.49
N ASN A 276 7.33 20.64 6.31
CA ASN A 276 8.00 21.89 6.07
C ASN A 276 8.65 21.91 4.69
N THR A 277 7.97 22.55 3.73
CA THR A 277 8.51 22.84 2.39
C THR A 277 9.90 23.47 2.42
N ALA A 278 10.17 24.36 3.38
CA ALA A 278 11.44 25.05 3.48
C ALA A 278 12.59 24.16 3.98
N ALA A 279 12.26 23.04 4.64
CA ALA A 279 13.23 22.04 5.08
C ALA A 279 13.47 20.92 4.03
N GLY A 280 12.77 20.95 2.90
CA GLY A 280 12.73 19.82 1.96
C GLY A 280 11.90 18.64 2.49
N GLU A 281 11.14 18.81 3.57
CA GLU A 281 10.25 17.76 4.04
C GLU A 281 9.00 17.75 3.16
N THR A 282 8.69 16.58 2.64
CA THR A 282 7.49 16.36 1.85
C THR A 282 6.33 16.02 2.76
N GLU A 283 5.13 16.34 2.32
CA GLU A 283 3.91 15.92 2.98
C GLU A 283 3.89 14.39 3.19
N TYR A 284 4.40 13.63 2.22
CA TYR A 284 4.51 12.18 2.30
C TYR A 284 5.33 11.71 3.52
N TRP A 285 6.53 12.25 3.74
CA TRP A 285 7.36 11.83 4.87
C TRP A 285 6.70 12.18 6.21
N ALA A 286 5.98 13.30 6.25
CA ALA A 286 5.19 13.67 7.42
C ALA A 286 4.04 12.68 7.67
N ARG A 287 3.31 12.27 6.62
CA ARG A 287 2.26 11.24 6.70
C ARG A 287 2.80 9.89 7.14
N GLU A 288 3.89 9.40 6.55
CA GLU A 288 4.51 8.13 6.93
C GLU A 288 5.08 8.15 8.35
N THR A 289 5.60 9.29 8.78
CA THR A 289 6.01 9.50 10.17
C THR A 289 4.80 9.42 11.10
N ALA A 290 3.68 10.06 10.75
CA ALA A 290 2.44 9.97 11.49
C ALA A 290 1.86 8.54 11.52
N ARG A 291 1.84 7.82 10.40
CA ARG A 291 1.46 6.39 10.33
C ARG A 291 2.34 5.53 11.21
N THR A 292 3.64 5.82 11.26
CA THR A 292 4.57 5.13 12.18
C THR A 292 4.23 5.39 13.64
N LEU A 293 3.81 6.61 14.00
CA LEU A 293 3.35 6.94 15.35
C LEU A 293 2.02 6.23 15.68
N ILE A 294 1.06 6.21 14.75
CA ILE A 294 -0.19 5.45 14.89
C ILE A 294 0.13 3.98 15.13
N ARG A 295 0.95 3.36 14.26
CA ARG A 295 1.39 1.97 14.37
C ARG A 295 1.91 1.66 15.78
N ARG A 296 2.85 2.45 16.30
CA ARG A 296 3.40 2.28 17.66
C ARG A 296 2.37 2.44 18.77
N ARG A 297 1.31 3.22 18.56
CA ARG A 297 0.22 3.40 19.53
C ARG A 297 -0.74 2.22 19.53
N VAL A 298 -1.05 1.69 18.35
CA VAL A 298 -2.10 0.66 18.18
C VAL A 298 -1.55 -0.76 18.26
N THR A 299 -0.23 -0.95 18.14
CA THR A 299 0.44 -2.25 18.32
C THR A 299 1.32 -2.20 19.57
N PRO A 300 0.93 -2.89 20.66
CA PRO A 300 1.74 -3.01 21.88
C PRO A 300 3.07 -3.74 21.69
#